data_AF-A0A971VMJ6-F1
#
_entry.id   AF-A0A971VMJ6-F1
#
_cell.length_a   1.000
_cell.length_b   1.000
_cell.length_c   1.000
_cell.angle_alpha   90.00
_cell.angle_beta   90.00
_cell.angle_gamma   90.00
#
_symmetry.space_group_name_H-M   'P 1'
#
loop_
_entity.id
_entity.type
_entity.pdbx_description
1 polymer ?
#
loop_
_entity_poly.entity_id
_entity_poly.type
_entity_poly.pdbx_seq_one_letter_code
_entity_poly.pdbx_strand_id
1 'polypeptide(L)'
;MHFIVRGSNNKAVRIVSAMLSICILCALFTLSSPVYASNENELSDIKGHWAEDVILKWVGHGLAKGYGDGRFGPNDNITRAEFVTLLNRIFGYKEISEKSFPDVKPDAWYAPEIAKAYRAGVITGDNKGNMNPETVISRQEAAVILTRAFRLEGDHIESVLKYADATQIAEWALNPVGIMTYRGYVSGRPGNLFAPKASLSRSEAIKMMDNVMGELINKSGTYTKVVPGNL
;
A
#
# COMPACT_ATOMS: atom_id res chain seq x y z
N MET A 1 -58.21 -32.60 48.34
CA MET A 1 -57.32 -33.00 47.23
C MET A 1 -56.11 -32.06 47.26
N HIS A 2 -54.99 -32.50 47.85
CA HIS A 2 -53.77 -31.71 48.02
C HIS A 2 -52.68 -32.37 47.19
N PHE A 3 -52.19 -31.70 46.14
CA PHE A 3 -51.06 -32.17 45.34
C PHE A 3 -49.77 -31.58 45.89
N ILE A 4 -48.89 -32.43 46.40
CA ILE A 4 -47.50 -32.10 46.72
C ILE A 4 -46.65 -32.50 45.50
N VAL A 5 -46.05 -31.51 44.82
CA VAL A 5 -45.05 -31.76 43.77
C VAL A 5 -43.68 -31.83 44.42
N ARG A 6 -43.05 -33.02 44.40
CA ARG A 6 -41.64 -33.22 44.81
C ARG A 6 -40.70 -32.59 43.78
N GLY A 7 -39.84 -31.68 44.23
CA GLY A 7 -38.74 -31.13 43.41
C GLY A 7 -37.67 -32.17 43.10
N SER A 8 -37.36 -32.34 41.82
CA SER A 8 -36.25 -33.16 41.32
C SER A 8 -34.91 -32.51 41.65
N ASN A 9 -34.06 -33.22 42.40
CA ASN A 9 -32.74 -32.78 42.82
C ASN A 9 -31.74 -32.91 41.64
N ASN A 10 -31.64 -31.88 40.81
CA ASN A 10 -30.79 -31.84 39.62
C ASN A 10 -29.31 -31.57 39.96
N LYS A 11 -28.60 -32.59 40.49
CA LYS A 11 -27.13 -32.55 40.65
C LYS A 11 -26.39 -32.45 39.29
N ALA A 12 -27.00 -32.95 38.21
CA ALA A 12 -26.44 -32.93 36.86
C ALA A 12 -26.28 -31.50 36.26
N VAL A 13 -27.19 -30.58 36.58
CA VAL A 13 -27.16 -29.19 36.05
C VAL A 13 -26.02 -28.38 36.65
N ARG A 14 -25.63 -28.67 37.90
CA ARG A 14 -24.53 -27.98 38.60
C ARG A 14 -23.14 -28.38 38.06
N ILE A 15 -22.98 -29.59 37.54
CA ILE A 15 -21.70 -30.10 37.02
C ILE A 15 -21.46 -29.58 35.58
N VAL A 16 -22.51 -29.47 34.77
CA VAL A 16 -22.40 -28.93 33.40
C VAL A 16 -22.08 -27.43 33.37
N SER A 17 -22.60 -26.65 34.33
CA SER A 17 -22.25 -25.21 34.44
C SER A 17 -20.80 -24.96 34.86
N ALA A 18 -20.19 -25.89 35.61
CA ALA A 18 -18.79 -25.79 36.03
C ALA A 18 -17.81 -26.12 34.88
N MET A 19 -18.17 -27.04 33.98
CA MET A 19 -17.32 -27.41 32.83
C MET A 19 -17.38 -26.42 31.66
N LEU A 20 -18.49 -25.68 31.50
CA LEU A 20 -18.60 -24.64 30.47
C LEU A 20 -17.80 -23.37 30.81
N SER A 21 -17.60 -23.11 32.11
CA SER A 21 -16.92 -21.90 32.60
C SER A 21 -15.39 -21.99 32.50
N ILE A 22 -14.82 -23.19 32.44
CA ILE A 22 -13.36 -23.41 32.33
C ILE A 22 -12.90 -23.33 30.86
N CYS A 23 -13.73 -23.68 29.89
CA CYS A 23 -13.40 -23.56 28.46
C CYS A 23 -13.42 -22.10 27.94
N ILE A 24 -14.16 -21.20 28.58
CA ILE A 24 -14.21 -19.77 28.19
C ILE A 24 -13.02 -18.98 28.76
N LEU A 25 -12.40 -19.47 29.85
CA LEU A 25 -11.22 -18.82 30.44
C LEU A 25 -9.91 -19.11 29.68
N CYS A 26 -9.83 -20.23 28.95
CA CYS A 26 -8.67 -20.56 28.11
C CYS A 26 -8.71 -19.90 26.71
N ALA A 27 -9.81 -19.26 26.33
CA ALA A 27 -9.95 -18.56 25.04
C ALA A 27 -9.61 -17.07 25.10
N LEU A 28 -9.23 -16.54 26.27
CA LEU A 28 -8.85 -15.13 26.48
C LEU A 28 -7.33 -14.87 26.44
N PHE A 29 -6.53 -15.89 26.13
CA PHE A 29 -5.20 -15.66 25.56
C PHE A 29 -5.39 -15.28 24.09
N THR A 30 -5.93 -14.09 23.87
CA THR A 30 -5.72 -13.41 22.59
C THR A 30 -4.22 -13.33 22.43
N LEU A 31 -3.71 -13.96 21.37
CA LEU A 31 -2.37 -13.75 20.88
C LEU A 31 -2.29 -12.26 20.53
N SER A 32 -1.89 -11.48 21.53
CA SER A 32 -1.34 -10.17 21.33
C SER A 32 -0.02 -10.44 20.63
N SER A 33 -0.10 -10.59 19.30
CA SER A 33 1.07 -10.53 18.45
C SER A 33 1.80 -9.25 18.85
N PRO A 34 3.10 -9.29 19.21
CA PRO A 34 3.84 -8.07 19.46
C PRO A 34 3.71 -7.23 18.19
N VAL A 35 3.01 -6.10 18.30
CA VAL A 35 3.11 -5.05 17.30
C VAL A 35 4.53 -4.53 17.46
N TYR A 36 5.45 -5.08 16.66
CA TYR A 36 6.75 -4.45 16.46
C TYR A 36 6.48 -3.13 15.72
N ALA A 37 6.23 -2.08 16.50
CA ALA A 37 6.50 -0.74 16.04
C ALA A 37 8.01 -0.71 15.78
N SER A 38 8.39 -0.72 14.50
CA SER A 38 9.77 -0.46 14.12
C SER A 38 10.10 0.94 14.65
N ASN A 39 10.97 1.01 15.66
CA ASN A 39 11.43 2.29 16.20
C ASN A 39 12.01 3.11 15.03
N GLU A 40 11.49 4.32 14.85
CA GLU A 40 11.94 5.28 13.84
C GLU A 40 13.46 5.57 13.94
N ASN A 41 14.08 5.23 15.08
CA ASN A 41 15.51 5.41 15.38
C ASN A 41 16.44 4.24 14.94
N GLU A 42 15.96 3.21 14.25
CA GLU A 42 16.76 2.00 13.97
C GLU A 42 17.11 1.77 12.49
N LEU A 43 16.69 2.64 11.57
CA LEU A 43 17.04 2.48 10.14
C LEU A 43 18.46 3.02 9.88
N SER A 44 19.41 2.10 9.83
CA SER A 44 20.85 2.42 9.76
C SER A 44 21.32 3.01 8.43
N ASP A 45 20.62 2.72 7.33
CA ASP A 45 21.05 3.00 5.96
C ASP A 45 20.38 4.23 5.33
N ILE A 46 19.57 4.98 6.10
CA ILE A 46 18.92 6.20 5.63
C ILE A 46 19.62 7.48 6.06
N LYS A 47 20.54 7.41 7.03
CA LYS A 47 21.21 8.60 7.57
C LYS A 47 22.05 9.32 6.50
N GLY A 48 21.76 10.60 6.28
CA GLY A 48 22.39 11.43 5.24
C GLY A 48 21.87 11.13 3.82
N HIS A 49 20.88 10.25 3.67
CA HIS A 49 20.26 9.98 2.38
C HIS A 49 19.27 11.10 2.03
N TRP A 50 19.19 11.51 0.77
CA TRP A 50 18.32 12.61 0.33
C TRP A 50 16.82 12.37 0.64
N ALA A 51 16.43 11.10 0.79
CA ALA A 51 15.07 10.68 1.09
C ALA A 51 14.84 10.35 2.58
N GLU A 52 15.81 10.61 3.47
CA GLU A 52 15.72 10.29 4.90
C GLU A 52 14.42 10.80 5.53
N ASP A 53 14.14 12.09 5.41
CA ASP A 53 12.96 12.72 6.01
C ASP A 53 11.64 12.11 5.52
N VAL A 54 11.54 11.84 4.21
CA VAL A 54 10.32 11.27 3.65
C VAL A 54 10.15 9.81 4.06
N ILE A 55 11.25 9.06 4.16
CA ILE A 55 11.23 7.67 4.65
C ILE A 55 10.79 7.64 6.12
N LEU A 56 11.39 8.47 6.97
CA LEU A 56 11.01 8.57 8.39
C LEU A 56 9.54 8.95 8.55
N LYS A 57 9.05 9.95 7.79
CA LYS A 57 7.63 10.31 7.76
C LYS A 57 6.75 9.10 7.42
N TRP A 58 7.09 8.36 6.38
CA TRP A 58 6.31 7.21 5.92
C TRP A 58 6.33 6.05 6.91
N VAL A 59 7.46 5.80 7.55
CA VAL A 59 7.61 4.78 8.58
C VAL A 59 6.81 5.15 9.83
N GLY A 60 6.90 6.41 10.28
CA GLY A 60 6.15 6.89 11.45
C GLY A 60 4.63 6.90 11.27
N HIS A 61 4.15 7.09 10.03
CA HIS A 61 2.74 6.92 9.70
C HIS A 61 2.33 5.46 9.42
N GLY A 62 3.25 4.50 9.49
CA GLY A 62 2.98 3.08 9.21
C GLY A 62 2.73 2.76 7.73
N LEU A 63 3.06 3.69 6.81
CA LEU A 63 2.91 3.53 5.37
C LEU A 63 4.06 2.73 4.74
N ALA A 64 5.26 2.82 5.33
CA ALA A 64 6.41 2.03 4.93
C ALA A 64 6.98 1.25 6.12
N LYS A 65 7.74 0.20 5.80
CA LYS A 65 8.47 -0.62 6.77
C LYS A 65 9.84 -0.99 6.19
N GLY A 66 10.86 -1.05 7.05
CA GLY A 66 12.16 -1.62 6.70
C GLY A 66 12.09 -3.14 6.52
N TYR A 67 13.23 -3.75 6.18
CA TYR A 67 13.32 -5.20 5.95
C TYR A 67 13.31 -6.05 7.23
N GLY A 68 13.40 -5.42 8.41
CA GLY A 68 13.45 -6.11 9.70
C GLY A 68 14.87 -6.46 10.15
N ASP A 69 15.89 -6.18 9.34
CA ASP A 69 17.32 -6.32 9.62
C ASP A 69 17.98 -5.00 10.07
N GLY A 70 17.18 -3.97 10.39
CA GLY A 70 17.66 -2.62 10.68
C GLY A 70 17.95 -1.77 9.45
N ARG A 71 17.61 -2.24 8.23
CA ARG A 71 17.71 -1.46 6.99
C ARG A 71 16.34 -1.12 6.41
N PHE A 72 16.31 -0.03 5.68
CA PHE A 72 15.18 0.37 4.84
C PHE A 72 15.34 -0.06 3.37
N GLY A 73 16.59 -0.09 2.88
CA GLY A 73 16.93 -0.29 1.48
C GLY A 73 16.54 0.88 0.57
N PRO A 74 16.94 2.14 0.87
CA PRO A 74 16.47 3.29 0.10
C PRO A 74 16.89 3.26 -1.37
N ASN A 75 18.04 2.65 -1.66
CA ASN A 75 18.58 2.51 -3.01
C ASN A 75 18.22 1.18 -3.69
N ASP A 76 17.57 0.27 -2.95
CA ASP A 76 17.16 -1.02 -3.50
C ASP A 76 16.00 -0.80 -4.48
N ASN A 77 16.02 -1.52 -5.58
CA ASN A 77 14.94 -1.47 -6.56
C ASN A 77 13.64 -2.03 -5.95
N ILE A 78 12.52 -1.38 -6.23
CA ILE A 78 11.22 -1.81 -5.73
C ILE A 78 10.48 -2.67 -6.77
N THR A 79 9.92 -3.79 -6.32
CA THR A 79 9.08 -4.66 -7.15
C THR A 79 7.68 -4.08 -7.35
N ARG A 80 6.97 -4.53 -8.38
CA ARG A 80 5.56 -4.16 -8.61
C ARG A 80 4.66 -4.55 -7.43
N ALA A 81 4.92 -5.71 -6.81
CA ALA A 81 4.19 -6.16 -5.62
C ALA A 81 4.42 -5.24 -4.41
N GLU A 82 5.67 -4.85 -4.14
CA GLU A 82 5.99 -3.93 -3.05
C GLU A 82 5.40 -2.53 -3.30
N PHE A 83 5.49 -2.03 -4.53
CA PHE A 83 4.93 -0.73 -4.91
C PHE A 83 3.42 -0.67 -4.65
N VAL A 84 2.69 -1.70 -5.07
CA VAL A 84 1.23 -1.80 -4.82
C VAL A 84 0.93 -1.96 -3.33
N THR A 85 1.76 -2.67 -2.58
CA THR A 85 1.60 -2.81 -1.13
C THR A 85 1.73 -1.46 -0.42
N LEU A 86 2.69 -0.61 -0.82
CA LEU A 86 2.81 0.76 -0.31
C LEU A 86 1.57 1.58 -0.66
N LEU A 87 1.10 1.50 -1.90
CA LEU A 87 -0.10 2.20 -2.36
C LEU A 87 -1.34 1.81 -1.55
N ASN A 88 -1.54 0.51 -1.30
CA ASN A 88 -2.66 0.02 -0.50
C ASN A 88 -2.66 0.55 0.93
N ARG A 89 -1.48 0.85 1.51
CA ARG A 89 -1.39 1.46 2.85
C ARG A 89 -1.82 2.91 2.86
N ILE A 90 -1.64 3.64 1.76
CA ILE A 90 -2.14 5.00 1.60
C ILE A 90 -3.68 5.00 1.61
N PHE A 91 -4.29 4.15 0.79
CA PHE A 91 -5.75 4.16 0.59
C PHE A 91 -6.53 3.26 1.55
N GLY A 92 -5.85 2.35 2.25
CA GLY A 92 -6.48 1.40 3.15
C GLY A 92 -7.47 0.44 2.48
N TYR A 93 -7.22 0.04 1.22
CA TYR A 93 -8.12 -0.86 0.50
C TYR A 93 -8.36 -2.17 1.26
N LYS A 94 -9.64 -2.56 1.39
CA LYS A 94 -10.06 -3.75 2.15
C LYS A 94 -10.71 -4.83 1.29
N GLU A 95 -11.43 -4.43 0.24
CA GLU A 95 -12.10 -5.38 -0.64
C GLU A 95 -11.07 -6.13 -1.48
N ILE A 96 -11.24 -7.45 -1.60
CA ILE A 96 -10.38 -8.35 -2.36
C ILE A 96 -11.15 -8.83 -3.59
N SER A 97 -10.49 -8.87 -4.75
CA SER A 97 -11.10 -9.47 -5.94
C SER A 97 -11.07 -11.00 -5.87
N GLU A 98 -12.14 -11.64 -6.31
CA GLU A 98 -12.15 -13.10 -6.54
C GLU A 98 -11.32 -13.49 -7.77
N LYS A 99 -11.05 -12.55 -8.68
CA LYS A 99 -10.19 -12.76 -9.84
C LYS A 99 -8.73 -12.54 -9.44
N SER A 100 -7.86 -13.43 -9.89
CA SER A 100 -6.41 -13.31 -9.74
C SER A 100 -5.74 -13.24 -11.11
N PHE A 101 -4.57 -12.61 -11.15
CA PHE A 101 -3.69 -12.69 -12.30
C PHE A 101 -3.07 -14.10 -12.41
N PRO A 102 -2.81 -14.60 -13.63
CA PRO A 102 -2.30 -15.96 -13.84
C PRO A 102 -0.96 -16.25 -13.16
N ASP A 103 -0.12 -15.22 -12.99
CA ASP A 103 1.23 -15.30 -12.43
C ASP A 103 1.29 -14.95 -10.93
N VAL A 104 0.15 -14.79 -10.27
CA VAL A 104 0.05 -14.54 -8.83
C VAL A 104 -0.37 -15.83 -8.14
N LYS A 105 0.60 -16.45 -7.44
CA LYS A 105 0.34 -17.64 -6.62
C LYS A 105 -0.55 -17.27 -5.42
N PRO A 106 -1.59 -18.06 -5.10
CA PRO A 106 -2.51 -17.73 -4.00
C PRO A 106 -1.87 -17.60 -2.61
N ASP A 107 -0.77 -18.31 -2.37
CA ASP A 107 -0.01 -18.34 -1.11
C ASP A 107 1.11 -17.31 -1.04
N ALA A 108 1.35 -16.55 -2.12
CA ALA A 108 2.35 -15.48 -2.10
C ALA A 108 1.93 -14.35 -1.14
N TRP A 109 2.89 -13.81 -0.40
CA TRP A 109 2.64 -12.73 0.58
C TRP A 109 1.94 -11.51 -0.02
N TYR A 110 2.19 -11.24 -1.31
CA TYR A 110 1.63 -10.11 -2.04
C TYR A 110 0.27 -10.39 -2.68
N ALA A 111 -0.20 -11.66 -2.71
CA ALA A 111 -1.45 -12.03 -3.35
C ALA A 111 -2.66 -11.23 -2.83
N PRO A 112 -2.87 -11.08 -1.51
CA PRO A 112 -3.98 -10.26 -1.01
C PRO A 112 -3.84 -8.77 -1.39
N GLU A 113 -2.60 -8.25 -1.43
CA GLU A 113 -2.36 -6.84 -1.76
C GLU A 113 -2.64 -6.55 -3.25
N ILE A 114 -2.23 -7.45 -4.14
CA ILE A 114 -2.55 -7.36 -5.56
C ILE A 114 -4.05 -7.49 -5.78
N ALA A 115 -4.73 -8.43 -5.11
CA ALA A 115 -6.16 -8.61 -5.28
C ALA A 115 -6.97 -7.38 -4.81
N LYS A 116 -6.54 -6.69 -3.75
CA LYS A 116 -7.13 -5.41 -3.31
C LYS A 116 -6.95 -4.32 -4.36
N ALA A 117 -5.74 -4.16 -4.85
CA ALA A 117 -5.42 -3.14 -5.85
C ALA A 117 -6.15 -3.39 -7.18
N TYR A 118 -6.27 -4.65 -7.58
CA TYR A 118 -7.05 -5.05 -8.74
C TYR A 118 -8.53 -4.74 -8.54
N ARG A 119 -9.09 -5.06 -7.38
CA ARG A 119 -10.49 -4.73 -7.02
C ARG A 119 -10.77 -3.23 -7.03
N ALA A 120 -9.82 -2.42 -6.56
CA ALA A 120 -9.89 -0.97 -6.60
C ALA A 120 -9.70 -0.38 -8.02
N GLY A 121 -9.37 -1.22 -9.00
CA GLY A 121 -9.16 -0.82 -10.39
C GLY A 121 -7.84 -0.08 -10.61
N VAL A 122 -6.89 -0.09 -9.68
CA VAL A 122 -5.64 0.69 -9.80
C VAL A 122 -4.57 -0.04 -10.61
N ILE A 123 -4.68 -1.35 -10.75
CA ILE A 123 -3.81 -2.19 -11.59
C ILE A 123 -4.63 -3.03 -12.57
N THR A 124 -4.10 -3.23 -13.77
CA THR A 124 -4.78 -3.93 -14.87
C THR A 124 -3.98 -5.10 -15.45
N GLY A 125 -2.72 -5.27 -15.04
CA GLY A 125 -1.78 -6.21 -15.65
C GLY A 125 -1.12 -5.67 -16.92
N ASP A 126 -0.21 -6.46 -17.48
CA ASP A 126 0.46 -6.19 -18.75
C ASP A 126 -0.40 -6.61 -19.96
N ASN A 127 0.15 -6.51 -21.16
CA ASN A 127 -0.54 -6.90 -22.40
C ASN A 127 -0.80 -8.41 -22.55
N LYS A 128 -0.22 -9.24 -21.67
CA LYS A 128 -0.47 -10.69 -21.58
C LYS A 128 -1.44 -11.03 -20.44
N GLY A 129 -1.92 -10.02 -19.71
CA GLY A 129 -2.80 -10.20 -18.55
C GLY A 129 -2.06 -10.66 -17.29
N ASN A 130 -0.75 -10.46 -17.19
CA ASN A 130 0.06 -10.82 -16.01
C ASN A 130 0.29 -9.60 -15.10
N MET A 131 0.48 -9.83 -13.80
CA MET A 131 0.83 -8.77 -12.86
C MET A 131 2.34 -8.50 -12.81
N ASN A 132 3.16 -9.50 -13.11
CA ASN A 132 4.62 -9.54 -12.98
C ASN A 132 5.09 -9.08 -11.58
N PRO A 133 4.60 -9.69 -10.48
CA PRO A 133 4.69 -9.14 -9.14
C PRO A 133 6.12 -8.91 -8.64
N GLU A 134 7.04 -9.82 -8.98
CA GLU A 134 8.44 -9.77 -8.54
C GLU A 134 9.35 -8.97 -9.48
N THR A 135 8.82 -8.48 -10.60
CA THR A 135 9.60 -7.62 -11.49
C THR A 135 9.71 -6.22 -10.91
N VAL A 136 10.86 -5.58 -11.15
CA VAL A 136 11.10 -4.20 -10.73
C VAL A 136 10.24 -3.26 -11.55
N ILE A 137 9.53 -2.35 -10.88
CA ILE A 137 8.66 -1.39 -11.55
C ILE A 137 9.48 -0.28 -12.24
N SER A 138 9.07 0.09 -13.45
CA SER A 138 9.63 1.24 -14.17
C SER A 138 8.97 2.56 -13.76
N ARG A 139 9.67 3.68 -13.97
CA ARG A 139 9.14 5.03 -13.70
C ARG A 139 7.82 5.32 -14.39
N GLN A 140 7.66 4.91 -15.65
CA GLN A 140 6.41 5.16 -16.38
C GLN A 140 5.24 4.31 -15.85
N GLU A 141 5.48 3.06 -15.44
CA GLU A 141 4.44 2.21 -14.86
C GLU A 141 3.95 2.77 -13.52
N ALA A 142 4.88 3.24 -12.68
CA ALA A 142 4.54 3.91 -11.43
C ALA A 142 3.67 5.15 -11.69
N ALA A 143 3.99 5.95 -12.72
CA ALA A 143 3.19 7.12 -13.07
C ALA A 143 1.75 6.76 -13.47
N VAL A 144 1.58 5.69 -14.25
CA VAL A 144 0.24 5.20 -14.62
C VAL A 144 -0.55 4.73 -13.41
N ILE A 145 0.07 3.95 -12.53
CA ILE A 145 -0.60 3.42 -11.34
C ILE A 145 -1.02 4.58 -10.41
N LEU A 146 -0.14 5.56 -10.20
CA LEU A 146 -0.44 6.71 -9.32
C LEU A 146 -1.53 7.60 -9.88
N THR A 147 -1.47 7.96 -11.17
CA THR A 147 -2.53 8.74 -11.83
C THR A 147 -3.88 8.04 -11.71
N ARG A 148 -3.92 6.71 -11.86
CA ARG A 148 -5.16 5.93 -11.71
C ARG A 148 -5.65 5.88 -10.27
N ALA A 149 -4.75 5.62 -9.31
CA ALA A 149 -5.11 5.47 -7.90
C ALA A 149 -5.63 6.77 -7.27
N PHE A 150 -4.98 7.90 -7.59
CA PHE A 150 -5.38 9.22 -7.13
C PHE A 150 -6.43 9.88 -8.04
N ARG A 151 -6.91 9.16 -9.07
CA ARG A 151 -7.88 9.67 -10.05
C ARG A 151 -7.48 11.05 -10.58
N LEU A 152 -6.20 11.19 -10.94
CA LEU A 152 -5.70 12.45 -11.46
C LEU A 152 -6.25 12.64 -12.87
N GLU A 153 -7.09 13.65 -13.02
CA GLU A 153 -7.72 14.00 -14.29
C GLU A 153 -6.96 15.10 -15.03
N GLY A 154 -7.19 15.17 -16.34
CA GLY A 154 -6.59 16.12 -17.28
C GLY A 154 -6.04 15.42 -18.52
N ASP A 155 -5.76 16.22 -19.55
CA ASP A 155 -4.92 15.84 -20.68
C ASP A 155 -3.74 16.81 -20.72
N HIS A 156 -2.56 16.27 -20.44
CA HIS A 156 -1.33 17.04 -20.33
C HIS A 156 -0.17 16.37 -21.06
N ILE A 157 -0.46 15.67 -22.17
CA ILE A 157 0.57 15.00 -22.97
C ILE A 157 1.68 15.97 -23.37
N GLU A 158 1.37 17.23 -23.68
CA GLU A 158 2.36 18.26 -24.04
C GLU A 158 3.42 18.48 -22.95
N SER A 159 3.08 18.23 -21.68
CA SER A 159 4.01 18.38 -20.57
C SER A 159 5.18 17.39 -20.62
N VAL A 160 5.07 16.29 -21.39
CA VAL A 160 6.19 15.35 -21.58
C VAL A 160 7.29 15.94 -22.46
N LEU A 161 7.00 16.96 -23.29
CA LEU A 161 7.96 17.57 -24.22
C LEU A 161 9.11 18.29 -23.51
N LYS A 162 9.00 18.52 -22.18
CA LYS A 162 10.11 19.02 -21.38
C LYS A 162 11.27 18.03 -21.27
N TYR A 163 11.01 16.75 -21.55
CA TYR A 163 11.98 15.68 -21.40
C TYR A 163 12.69 15.38 -22.72
N ALA A 164 14.02 15.29 -22.68
CA ALA A 164 14.84 14.99 -23.85
C ALA A 164 14.61 13.56 -24.39
N ASP A 165 14.12 12.64 -23.54
CA ASP A 165 13.77 11.26 -23.87
C ASP A 165 12.26 11.02 -23.97
N ALA A 166 11.47 12.06 -24.24
CA ALA A 166 10.01 11.97 -24.37
C ALA A 166 9.56 10.88 -25.37
N THR A 167 10.33 10.67 -26.45
CA THR A 167 10.06 9.64 -27.46
C THR A 167 10.21 8.20 -26.97
N GLN A 168 10.82 7.99 -25.80
CA GLN A 168 10.96 6.67 -25.18
C GLN A 168 9.78 6.32 -24.25
N ILE A 169 8.93 7.29 -23.93
CA ILE A 169 7.72 7.09 -23.12
C ILE A 169 6.72 6.31 -23.96
N ALA A 170 6.19 5.22 -23.41
CA ALA A 170 5.19 4.44 -24.13
C ALA A 170 3.90 5.26 -24.32
N GLU A 171 3.19 5.04 -25.43
CA GLU A 171 1.97 5.79 -25.76
C GLU A 171 0.94 5.77 -24.62
N TRP A 172 0.73 4.60 -24.00
CA TRP A 172 -0.17 4.42 -22.86
C TRP A 172 0.28 5.14 -21.58
N ALA A 173 1.53 5.59 -21.51
CA ALA A 173 2.08 6.34 -20.39
C ALA A 173 2.19 7.85 -20.66
N LEU A 174 1.97 8.32 -21.90
CA LEU A 174 2.16 9.73 -22.26
C LEU A 174 1.31 10.67 -21.38
N ASN A 175 0.00 10.45 -21.33
CA ASN A 175 -0.87 11.33 -20.53
C ASN A 175 -0.60 11.20 -19.02
N PRO A 176 -0.49 9.99 -18.42
CA PRO A 176 -0.15 9.86 -17.00
C PRO A 176 1.16 10.53 -16.60
N VAL A 177 2.22 10.38 -17.42
CA VAL A 177 3.48 11.10 -17.20
C VAL A 177 3.29 12.59 -17.34
N GLY A 178 2.54 13.03 -18.36
CA GLY A 178 2.15 14.42 -18.59
C GLY A 178 1.47 15.05 -17.39
N ILE A 179 0.42 14.42 -16.85
CA ILE A 179 -0.34 14.88 -15.67
C ILE A 179 0.57 15.03 -14.45
N MET A 180 1.34 14.00 -14.11
CA MET A 180 2.26 14.06 -12.97
C MET A 180 3.33 15.15 -13.13
N THR A 181 3.74 15.37 -14.36
CA THR A 181 4.76 16.34 -14.74
C THR A 181 4.22 17.78 -14.74
N TYR A 182 2.96 17.97 -15.14
CA TYR A 182 2.24 19.25 -15.11
C TYR A 182 1.95 19.69 -13.67
N ARG A 183 1.47 18.75 -12.84
CA ARG A 183 1.15 18.99 -11.42
C ARG A 183 2.39 19.11 -10.53
N GLY A 184 3.60 18.92 -11.06
CA GLY A 184 4.85 19.00 -10.32
C GLY A 184 5.12 17.82 -9.40
N TYR A 185 4.37 16.72 -9.53
CA TYR A 185 4.54 15.51 -8.71
C TYR A 185 5.78 14.71 -9.11
N VAL A 186 6.21 14.84 -10.36
CA VAL A 186 7.45 14.23 -10.86
C VAL A 186 8.32 15.28 -11.54
N SER A 187 9.62 15.18 -11.29
CA SER A 187 10.65 15.95 -11.97
C SER A 187 11.57 15.05 -12.78
N GLY A 188 12.25 15.64 -13.76
CA GLY A 188 13.26 14.97 -14.57
C GLY A 188 14.53 14.66 -13.78
N ARG A 189 15.26 13.66 -14.25
CA ARG A 189 16.64 13.34 -13.87
C ARG A 189 17.62 14.26 -14.62
N PRO A 190 18.92 14.29 -14.24
CA PRO A 190 19.93 15.08 -14.94
C PRO A 190 19.90 14.87 -16.46
N GLY A 191 20.10 15.96 -17.21
CA GLY A 191 19.95 15.96 -18.68
C GLY A 191 18.51 16.09 -19.16
N ASN A 192 17.59 16.57 -18.31
CA ASN A 192 16.16 16.69 -18.60
C ASN A 192 15.53 15.34 -19.03
N LEU A 193 15.91 14.25 -18.36
CA LEU A 193 15.42 12.91 -18.71
C LEU A 193 14.25 12.50 -17.81
N PHE A 194 13.16 11.98 -18.36
CA PHE A 194 12.16 11.28 -17.56
C PHE A 194 12.65 9.90 -17.14
N ALA A 195 13.42 9.24 -18.01
CA ALA A 195 13.91 7.86 -17.90
C ALA A 195 12.76 6.84 -17.75
N PRO A 196 11.85 6.72 -18.75
CA PRO A 196 10.59 5.99 -18.61
C PRO A 196 10.75 4.51 -18.27
N LYS A 197 11.77 3.87 -18.83
CA LYS A 197 12.06 2.44 -18.65
C LYS A 197 13.00 2.15 -17.47
N ALA A 198 13.52 3.19 -16.82
CA ALA A 198 14.41 3.00 -15.69
C ALA A 198 13.63 2.47 -14.49
N SER A 199 14.25 1.53 -13.79
CA SER A 199 13.80 1.04 -12.50
C SER A 199 13.71 2.16 -11.47
N LEU A 200 12.73 2.03 -10.57
CA LEU A 200 12.62 2.84 -9.37
C LEU A 200 13.32 2.17 -8.20
N SER A 201 14.12 2.96 -7.47
CA SER A 201 14.47 2.62 -6.10
C SER A 201 13.27 2.78 -5.16
N ARG A 202 13.31 2.13 -4.00
CA ARG A 202 12.29 2.27 -2.95
C ARG A 202 12.12 3.71 -2.49
N SER A 203 13.21 4.46 -2.36
CA SER A 203 13.16 5.88 -1.98
C SER A 203 12.51 6.76 -3.06
N GLU A 204 12.82 6.53 -4.34
CA GLU A 204 12.17 7.26 -5.43
C GLU A 204 10.67 6.94 -5.52
N ALA A 205 10.27 5.68 -5.31
CA ALA A 205 8.87 5.30 -5.30
C ALA A 205 8.10 5.97 -4.16
N ILE A 206 8.66 5.97 -2.93
CA ILE A 206 8.09 6.70 -1.80
C ILE A 206 8.00 8.19 -2.12
N LYS A 207 9.06 8.80 -2.67
CA LYS A 207 9.04 10.23 -2.97
C LYS A 207 7.97 10.58 -4.01
N MET A 208 7.80 9.75 -5.04
CA MET A 208 6.74 9.93 -6.04
C MET A 208 5.35 9.82 -5.41
N MET A 209 5.10 8.81 -4.59
CA MET A 209 3.82 8.66 -3.89
C MET A 209 3.56 9.82 -2.93
N ASP A 210 4.59 10.27 -2.21
CA ASP A 210 4.52 11.36 -1.24
C ASP A 210 4.14 12.68 -1.90
N ASN A 211 4.74 12.98 -3.05
CA ASN A 211 4.45 14.18 -3.81
C ASN A 211 3.00 14.21 -4.30
N VAL A 212 2.42 13.06 -4.65
CA VAL A 212 1.02 12.97 -5.11
C VAL A 212 0.06 13.05 -3.93
N MET A 213 0.36 12.35 -2.84
CA MET A 213 -0.47 12.28 -1.64
C MET A 213 -0.60 13.63 -0.93
N GLY A 214 0.46 14.44 -0.95
CA GLY A 214 0.48 15.72 -0.25
C GLY A 214 0.48 15.55 1.27
N GLU A 215 -0.27 16.40 1.98
CA GLU A 215 -0.38 16.29 3.45
C GLU A 215 -1.32 15.16 3.86
N LEU A 216 -0.82 14.25 4.70
CA LEU A 216 -1.63 13.20 5.34
C LEU A 216 -2.55 13.80 6.39
N ILE A 217 -3.83 13.85 6.09
CA ILE A 217 -4.87 14.27 7.02
C ILE A 217 -5.50 13.03 7.66
N ASN A 218 -5.03 12.65 8.85
CA ASN A 218 -5.48 11.44 9.56
C ASN A 218 -6.21 11.72 10.89
N LYS A 219 -6.63 12.97 11.13
CA LYS A 219 -7.46 13.35 12.29
C LYS A 219 -8.90 13.65 11.84
N SER A 220 -9.90 13.23 12.61
CA SER A 220 -11.29 13.65 12.38
C SER A 220 -11.41 15.16 12.58
N GLY A 221 -11.98 15.88 11.61
CA GLY A 221 -12.13 17.33 11.64
C GLY A 221 -12.86 17.87 10.42
N THR A 222 -13.18 19.16 10.40
CA THR A 222 -13.77 19.85 9.25
C THR A 222 -12.67 20.46 8.41
N TYR A 223 -12.51 19.99 7.17
CA TYR A 223 -11.52 20.47 6.24
C TYR A 223 -12.19 21.29 5.15
N THR A 224 -11.79 22.56 5.02
CA THR A 224 -12.40 23.53 4.08
C THR A 224 -11.64 23.67 2.77
N LYS A 225 -10.49 22.99 2.63
CA LYS A 225 -9.72 22.92 1.39
C LYS A 225 -9.84 21.53 0.78
N VAL A 226 -10.60 21.42 -0.29
CA VAL A 226 -10.53 20.26 -1.20
C VAL A 226 -9.36 20.53 -2.13
N VAL A 227 -8.30 19.73 -2.04
CA VAL A 227 -7.23 19.73 -3.06
C VAL A 227 -7.73 18.87 -4.22
N PRO A 228 -7.89 19.42 -5.43
CA PRO A 228 -8.36 18.63 -6.57
C PRO A 228 -7.43 17.43 -6.82
N GLY A 229 -7.95 16.22 -6.71
CA GLY A 229 -7.19 14.97 -6.92
C GLY A 229 -6.77 14.21 -5.65
N ASN A 230 -7.12 14.70 -4.46
CA ASN A 230 -7.02 13.92 -3.23
C ASN A 230 -8.43 13.49 -2.81
N LEU A 231 -8.64 12.17 -2.68
CA LEU A 231 -9.84 11.60 -2.07
C LEU A 231 -9.77 11.72 -0.54
#